data_AF-A0A1Q2CBE7-F1
#
_entry.id   AF-A0A1Q2CBE7-F1
#
_cell.length_a   1.000
_cell.length_b   1.000
_cell.length_c   1.000
_cell.angle_alpha   90.00
_cell.angle_beta   90.00
_cell.angle_gamma   90.00
#
_symmetry.space_group_name_H-M   'P 1'
#
loop_
_entity.id
_entity.type
_entity.pdbx_description
1 polymer ?
#
loop_
_entity_poly.entity_id
_entity_poly.type
_entity_poly.pdbx_seq_one_letter_code
_entity_poly.pdbx_strand_id
1 'polypeptide(L)'
;MTIPPQVGAAATWTLADSERVTATSTTVTIEVTRAECSSGMTGAIAQPVVSLGIDDIIIQVDAEPLPGNEPQNCQGNDSVQMTVSLHEPIGDRALVDAACLKGPAVRTSFCETGATRWSP
;
A
#
# COMPACT_ATOMS: atom_id res chain seq x y z
N MET A 1 5.33 17.60 -2.61
CA MET A 1 4.95 16.21 -2.36
C MET A 1 3.97 16.18 -1.18
N THR A 2 2.82 15.53 -1.32
CA THR A 2 1.79 15.47 -0.27
C THR A 2 1.45 14.01 0.01
N ILE A 3 1.68 13.52 1.23
CA ILE A 3 1.29 12.17 1.64
C ILE A 3 -0.24 12.15 1.80
N PRO A 4 -0.98 11.30 1.07
CA PRO A 4 -2.42 11.18 1.27
C PRO A 4 -2.74 10.78 2.72
N PRO A 5 -3.84 11.26 3.32
CA PRO A 5 -4.20 10.87 4.67
C PRO A 5 -4.67 9.41 4.70
N GLN A 6 -4.28 8.68 5.75
CA GLN A 6 -4.92 7.41 6.12
C GLN A 6 -6.34 7.71 6.63
N VAL A 7 -7.35 7.05 6.05
CA VAL A 7 -8.77 7.16 6.40
C VAL A 7 -9.39 5.86 6.90
N GLY A 8 -8.72 4.72 6.68
CA GLY A 8 -9.10 3.40 7.20
C GLY A 8 -8.08 2.81 8.16
N ALA A 9 -8.14 1.49 8.34
CA ALA A 9 -7.14 0.75 9.10
C ALA A 9 -5.85 0.65 8.30
N ALA A 10 -4.72 0.69 8.99
CA ALA A 10 -3.43 0.74 8.31
C ALA A 10 -3.17 -0.56 7.53
N ALA A 11 -2.79 -0.39 6.27
CA ALA A 11 -2.35 -1.46 5.40
C ALA A 11 -1.10 -1.01 4.64
N THR A 12 -0.27 -1.99 4.28
CA THR A 12 0.91 -1.79 3.42
C THR A 12 0.70 -2.57 2.13
N TRP A 13 1.45 -2.21 1.10
CA TRP A 13 1.37 -2.92 -0.17
C TRP A 13 2.73 -3.19 -0.80
N THR A 14 2.78 -4.26 -1.59
CA THR A 14 3.89 -4.65 -2.46
C THR A 14 3.41 -4.78 -3.90
N LEU A 15 4.32 -4.73 -4.88
CA LEU A 15 3.96 -5.05 -6.26
C LEU A 15 3.69 -6.55 -6.38
N ALA A 16 2.59 -6.93 -7.03
CA ALA A 16 2.27 -8.34 -7.30
C ALA A 16 3.27 -8.96 -8.29
N ASP A 17 3.75 -8.16 -9.24
CA ASP A 17 4.80 -8.55 -10.19
C ASP A 17 5.64 -7.32 -10.52
N SER A 18 6.77 -7.16 -9.83
CA SER A 18 7.64 -6.00 -10.01
C SER A 18 8.35 -5.96 -11.35
N GLU A 19 8.56 -7.11 -12.00
CA GLU A 19 9.25 -7.20 -13.30
C GLU A 19 8.39 -6.68 -14.45
N ARG A 20 7.07 -6.65 -14.27
CA ARG A 20 6.11 -6.11 -15.25
C ARG A 20 5.89 -4.61 -15.15
N VAL A 21 6.32 -3.98 -14.06
CA VAL A 21 6.17 -2.54 -13.88
C VAL A 21 7.29 -1.81 -14.61
N THR A 22 6.92 -0.88 -15.47
CA THR A 22 7.85 -0.09 -16.27
C THR A 22 7.51 1.39 -16.17
N ALA A 23 8.44 2.26 -16.61
CA ALA A 23 8.21 3.70 -16.70
C ALA A 23 7.00 4.07 -17.59
N THR A 24 6.55 3.19 -18.50
CA THR A 24 5.38 3.45 -19.35
C THR A 24 4.07 2.91 -18.76
N SER A 25 4.11 2.18 -17.65
CA SER A 25 2.92 1.66 -16.99
C SER A 25 2.03 2.81 -16.49
N THR A 26 0.73 2.71 -16.77
CA THR A 26 -0.33 3.55 -16.18
C THR A 26 -1.21 2.76 -15.22
N THR A 27 -0.93 1.47 -15.05
CA THR A 27 -1.64 0.57 -14.15
C THR A 27 -0.63 -0.31 -13.44
N VAL A 28 -0.78 -0.47 -12.14
CA VAL A 28 0.03 -1.39 -11.35
C VAL A 28 -0.86 -2.32 -10.55
N THR A 29 -0.45 -3.58 -10.45
CA THR A 29 -1.12 -4.56 -9.60
C THR A 29 -0.33 -4.67 -8.32
N ILE A 30 -1.00 -4.47 -7.20
CA ILE A 30 -0.42 -4.51 -5.87
C ILE A 30 -1.08 -5.58 -5.02
N GLU A 31 -0.32 -6.11 -4.07
CA GLU A 31 -0.79 -7.00 -3.02
C GLU A 31 -0.83 -6.20 -1.73
N VAL A 32 -2.00 -6.12 -1.11
CA VAL A 32 -2.26 -5.29 0.06
C VAL A 32 -2.40 -6.18 1.27
N THR A 33 -1.73 -5.82 2.36
CA THR A 33 -1.80 -6.55 3.63
C THR A 33 -2.11 -5.57 4.76
N ARG A 34 -3.15 -5.85 5.54
CA ARG A 34 -3.44 -5.10 6.77
C ARG A 34 -2.24 -5.21 7.72
N ALA A 35 -1.80 -4.08 8.26
CA ALA A 35 -0.66 -4.01 9.18
C ALA A 35 -1.05 -4.41 10.62
N GLU A 36 -2.30 -4.18 11.01
CA GLU A 36 -2.84 -4.55 12.32
C GLU A 36 -3.09 -6.05 12.45
N CYS A 37 -3.04 -6.57 13.69
CA CYS A 37 -3.37 -7.97 13.96
C CYS A 37 -4.84 -8.25 13.66
N SER A 38 -5.09 -9.31 12.88
CA SER A 38 -6.43 -9.63 12.37
C SER A 38 -6.62 -11.13 12.16
N SER A 39 -5.94 -11.95 12.97
CA SER A 39 -6.12 -13.42 12.97
C SER A 39 -5.99 -14.08 11.58
N GLY A 40 -5.20 -13.49 10.68
CA GLY A 40 -4.93 -14.02 9.34
C GLY A 40 -5.63 -13.27 8.22
N MET A 41 -6.42 -12.24 8.51
CA MET A 41 -7.34 -11.63 7.54
C MET A 41 -7.03 -10.14 7.31
N THR A 42 -6.75 -9.76 6.07
CA THR A 42 -6.64 -8.36 5.66
C THR A 42 -8.02 -7.71 5.56
N GLY A 43 -8.99 -8.42 4.99
CA GLY A 43 -10.36 -7.95 4.82
C GLY A 43 -10.56 -7.10 3.57
N ALA A 44 -11.65 -6.33 3.54
CA ALA A 44 -11.93 -5.43 2.42
C ALA A 44 -10.92 -4.27 2.38
N ILE A 45 -10.59 -3.84 1.16
CA ILE A 45 -9.63 -2.76 0.90
C ILE A 45 -10.39 -1.56 0.35
N ALA A 46 -10.14 -0.39 0.94
CA ALA A 46 -10.70 0.88 0.48
C ALA A 46 -10.10 1.30 -0.87
N GLN A 47 -10.76 2.21 -1.58
CA GLN A 47 -10.21 2.75 -2.82
C GLN A 47 -8.86 3.46 -2.57
N PRO A 48 -7.86 3.24 -3.44
CA PRO A 48 -6.54 3.78 -3.24
C PRO A 48 -6.54 5.29 -3.51
N VAL A 49 -5.79 6.05 -2.71
CA VAL A 49 -5.57 7.48 -2.94
C VAL A 49 -4.17 7.68 -3.46
N VAL A 50 -4.04 8.26 -4.65
CA VAL A 50 -2.77 8.46 -5.34
C VAL A 50 -2.42 9.95 -5.35
N SER A 51 -1.23 10.29 -4.86
CA SER A 51 -0.64 11.61 -5.02
C SER A 51 0.54 11.54 -5.98
N LEU A 52 0.43 12.23 -7.11
CA LEU A 52 1.48 12.35 -8.12
C LEU A 52 2.44 13.48 -7.74
N GLY A 53 3.71 13.15 -7.57
CA GLY A 53 4.83 14.06 -7.38
C GLY A 53 5.74 14.14 -8.60
N ILE A 54 6.79 14.95 -8.48
CA ILE A 54 7.82 15.12 -9.52
C ILE A 54 8.76 13.92 -9.52
N ASP A 55 9.18 13.46 -8.34
CA ASP A 55 10.15 12.37 -8.17
C ASP A 55 9.50 11.05 -7.72
N ASP A 56 8.23 11.11 -7.28
CA ASP A 56 7.54 10.00 -6.65
C ASP A 56 6.04 9.98 -6.96
N ILE A 57 5.47 8.79 -6.85
CA ILE A 57 4.04 8.52 -6.86
C ILE A 57 3.72 7.84 -5.53
N ILE A 58 3.04 8.56 -4.67
CA ILE A 58 2.65 8.05 -3.35
C ILE A 58 1.28 7.40 -3.46
N ILE A 59 1.19 6.14 -3.07
CA ILE A 59 -0.05 5.37 -3.07
C ILE A 59 -0.41 5.05 -1.62
N GLN A 60 -1.52 5.60 -1.15
CA GLN A 60 -2.15 5.23 0.11
C GLN A 60 -3.22 4.18 -0.15
N VAL A 61 -3.13 3.08 0.58
CA VAL A 61 -4.13 2.03 0.59
C VAL A 61 -4.45 1.68 2.03
N ASP A 62 -5.74 1.64 2.34
CA ASP A 62 -6.23 1.31 3.68
C ASP A 62 -7.12 0.08 3.62
N ALA A 63 -7.12 -0.71 4.68
CA ALA A 63 -8.14 -1.73 4.88
C ALA A 63 -9.38 -1.10 5.53
N GLU A 64 -10.57 -1.58 5.16
CA GLU A 64 -11.81 -1.18 5.83
C GLU A 64 -11.82 -1.70 7.28
N PRO A 65 -12.49 -1.05 8.24
CA PRO A 65 -12.61 -1.57 9.59
C PRO A 65 -13.18 -3.00 9.62
N LEU A 66 -12.62 -3.87 10.45
CA LEU A 66 -13.17 -5.21 10.64
C LEU A 66 -14.48 -5.12 11.44
N PRO A 67 -15.48 -5.96 11.12
CA PRO A 67 -16.66 -6.08 11.96
C PRO A 67 -16.31 -6.78 13.27
N GLY A 68 -16.88 -6.31 14.37
CA GLY A 68 -16.73 -6.94 15.69
C GLY A 68 -15.57 -6.38 16.52
N ASN A 69 -15.48 -6.86 17.76
CA ASN A 69 -14.47 -6.45 18.75
C ASN A 69 -13.75 -7.68 19.32
N GLU A 70 -13.77 -8.80 18.61
CA GLU A 70 -13.12 -10.03 19.03
C GLU A 70 -11.60 -9.80 19.13
N PRO A 71 -10.94 -10.35 20.17
CA PRO A 71 -9.48 -10.32 20.25
C PRO A 71 -8.85 -10.92 19.00
N GLN A 72 -7.86 -10.22 18.44
CA GLN A 72 -7.15 -10.62 17.23
C GLN A 72 -5.74 -11.11 17.54
N ASN A 73 -5.31 -12.16 16.83
CA ASN A 73 -3.96 -12.70 16.94
C ASN A 73 -3.03 -12.17 15.83
N CYS A 74 -1.71 -12.19 16.10
CA CYS A 74 -0.67 -11.57 15.28
C CYS A 74 0.22 -12.58 14.55
N GLN A 75 -0.36 -13.48 13.75
CA GLN A 75 0.36 -14.49 12.94
C GLN A 75 0.71 -14.00 11.51
N GLY A 76 0.53 -12.71 11.23
CA GLY A 76 0.46 -12.18 9.86
C GLY A 76 -0.95 -12.32 9.28
N ASN A 77 -1.22 -11.56 8.22
CA ASN A 77 -2.48 -11.56 7.48
C ASN A 77 -2.23 -11.99 6.03
N ASP A 78 -3.26 -12.51 5.38
CA ASP A 78 -3.26 -12.76 3.93
C ASP A 78 -3.07 -11.47 3.13
N SER A 79 -2.71 -11.60 1.85
CA SER A 79 -2.64 -10.46 0.93
C SER A 79 -3.86 -10.44 0.00
N VAL A 80 -4.35 -9.23 -0.28
CA VAL A 80 -5.45 -8.99 -1.21
C VAL A 80 -4.92 -8.25 -2.43
N GLN A 81 -5.08 -8.83 -3.60
CA GLN A 81 -4.63 -8.23 -4.85
C GLN A 81 -5.61 -7.14 -5.32
N MET A 82 -5.08 -5.99 -5.74
CA MET A 82 -5.86 -4.93 -6.38
C MET A 82 -5.08 -4.23 -7.49
N THR A 83 -5.81 -3.61 -8.42
CA THR A 83 -5.21 -2.80 -9.48
C THR A 83 -5.38 -1.31 -9.16
N VAL A 84 -4.26 -0.58 -9.21
CA VAL A 84 -4.23 0.87 -9.09
C VAL A 84 -4.03 1.48 -10.47
N SER A 85 -4.95 2.36 -10.86
CA SER A 85 -4.85 3.12 -12.10
C SER A 85 -4.25 4.50 -11.83
N LEU A 86 -3.26 4.87 -12.62
CA LEU A 86 -2.61 6.17 -12.62
C LEU A 86 -3.16 7.00 -13.78
N HIS A 87 -3.30 8.31 -13.56
CA HIS A 87 -3.79 9.23 -14.59
C HIS A 87 -2.73 9.54 -15.66
N GLU A 88 -1.47 9.22 -15.39
CA GLU A 88 -0.33 9.39 -16.28
C GLU A 88 0.70 8.26 -16.04
N PRO A 89 1.59 7.99 -17.00
CA PRO A 89 2.61 6.93 -16.86
C PRO A 89 3.55 7.18 -15.69
N ILE A 90 4.12 6.11 -15.10
CA ILE A 90 5.05 6.24 -13.97
C ILE A 90 6.23 7.16 -14.30
N GLY A 91 6.81 7.05 -15.49
CA GLY A 91 7.99 7.81 -15.91
C GLY A 91 9.21 7.46 -15.05
N ASP A 92 10.00 8.48 -14.71
CA ASP A 92 11.22 8.35 -13.92
C ASP A 92 10.97 8.40 -12.39
N ARG A 93 9.74 8.13 -11.95
CA ARG A 93 9.30 8.31 -10.56
C ARG A 93 9.28 7.01 -9.77
N ALA A 94 9.63 7.10 -8.50
CA ALA A 94 9.49 5.98 -7.58
C ALA A 94 8.01 5.71 -7.23
N LEU A 95 7.63 4.45 -7.07
CA LEU A 95 6.34 4.09 -6.44
C LEU A 95 6.57 3.93 -4.93
N VAL A 96 5.79 4.65 -4.14
CA VAL A 96 6.01 4.78 -2.71
C VAL A 96 4.76 4.42 -1.91
N ASP A 97 4.91 3.52 -0.95
CA ASP A 97 3.89 3.13 0.00
C ASP A 97 3.75 4.19 1.10
N ALA A 98 2.62 4.90 1.08
CA ALA A 98 2.34 6.00 1.99
C ALA A 98 2.35 5.58 3.46
N ALA A 99 1.88 4.35 3.77
CA ALA A 99 1.83 3.83 5.13
C ALA A 99 3.23 3.64 5.74
N CYS A 100 4.24 3.46 4.89
CA CYS A 100 5.65 3.39 5.30
C CYS A 100 6.35 4.74 5.39
N LEU A 101 5.71 5.84 4.94
CA LEU A 101 6.21 7.20 5.17
C LEU A 101 5.71 7.78 6.49
N LYS A 102 4.46 7.47 6.85
CA LYS A 102 3.79 8.03 8.04
C LYS A 102 2.69 7.09 8.53
N GLY A 103 2.47 7.10 9.84
CA GLY A 103 1.38 6.35 10.47
C GLY A 103 1.89 5.15 11.28
N PRO A 104 0.99 4.26 11.71
CA PRO A 104 1.33 3.14 12.58
C PRO A 104 2.15 2.05 11.87
N ALA A 105 2.00 1.89 10.55
CA ALA A 105 2.71 0.88 9.77
C ALA A 105 4.23 1.09 9.70
N VAL A 106 4.72 2.33 9.85
CA VAL A 106 6.16 2.67 9.82
C VAL A 106 7.00 1.83 10.79
N ARG A 107 6.42 1.39 11.91
CA ARG A 107 7.12 0.61 12.95
C ARG A 107 6.99 -0.91 12.78
N THR A 108 6.37 -1.36 11.70
CA THR A 108 6.14 -2.77 11.41
C THR A 108 7.21 -3.31 10.46
N SER A 109 7.37 -4.63 10.44
CA SER A 109 8.34 -5.29 9.55
C SER A 109 8.06 -5.03 8.06
N PHE A 110 6.82 -4.69 7.68
CA PHE A 110 6.45 -4.34 6.31
C PHE A 110 7.18 -3.12 5.75
N CYS A 111 7.73 -2.27 6.62
CA CYS A 111 8.43 -1.03 6.25
C CYS A 111 9.93 -1.07 6.54
N GLU A 112 10.51 -2.22 6.91
CA GLU A 112 11.93 -2.36 7.22
C GLU A 112 12.86 -1.97 6.05
N THR A 113 12.42 -2.27 4.82
CA THR A 113 13.16 -1.92 3.59
C THR A 113 12.87 -0.50 3.10
N GLY A 114 12.08 0.27 3.85
CA GLY A 114 11.64 1.62 3.49
C GLY A 114 10.31 1.64 2.73
N ALA A 115 9.91 2.84 2.32
CA ALA A 115 8.62 3.09 1.68
C ALA A 115 8.63 2.88 0.15
N THR A 116 9.79 2.93 -0.49
CA THR A 116 9.91 2.76 -1.93
C THR A 116 9.70 1.29 -2.30
N ARG A 117 8.71 1.02 -3.15
CA ARG A 117 8.38 -0.33 -3.64
C ARG A 117 8.89 -0.58 -5.06
N TRP A 118 9.19 0.49 -5.79
CA TRP A 118 9.75 0.42 -7.14
C TRP A 118 10.45 1.73 -7.49
N SER A 119 11.51 1.61 -8.29
CA SER A 119 12.19 2.72 -8.95
C SER A 119 12.61 2.28 -10.36
N PRO A 120 12.71 3.20 -11.33
CA PRO A 120 13.22 2.91 -12.67
C PRO A 120 14.66 2.38 -12.69
#